data_AF-A0A7J3SLR4-F1
#
_entry.id   AF-A0A7J3SLR4-F1
#
_cell.length_a   1.000
_cell.length_b   1.000
_cell.length_c   1.000
_cell.angle_alpha   90.00
_cell.angle_beta   90.00
_cell.angle_gamma   90.00
#
_symmetry.space_group_name_H-M   'P 1'
#
loop_
_entity.id
_entity.type
_entity.pdbx_description
1 polymer ?
#
loop_
_entity_poly.entity_id
_entity_poly.type
_entity_poly.pdbx_seq_one_letter_code
_entity_poly.pdbx_strand_id
1 'polypeptide(L)'
;LSSYGHPDWVPFNLINSNVMKDPHFMFNPFGLDGVRYAFNLLINRKSLIDSIYQGGALPMLSAIMPSAPAYKMLNISGLEQQMGIFPSGDVNRAVAMYQQAISNANQTLNQYGFSLKFVPDSSGNPWLTLILPDGTQKTVTIYFEVRVDDPLRKAIGDQITVWIQQYFHIKVNEDLIQRKTASTNVYGKDMASFSFADHPWSLYTEGWGATVDESVYTSRYDVAQFYAPFVYPFNPTPSNPNWFYLWNQTIYELGQKLAFGVYTPQQVNNLFNDIRTLDAMGMQQSLRVFLTLGLDYYMVNGAKVVIPYYGSSTGLGSMWGLNTAYVITATTTAPPTTTAPPTTTTTTTTTTTTTTTTTTTSTTTTSTTTPAPSGGMSTATLTGIVVVIVVVIAILAYFMTRKK
;
A
#
# COMPACT_ATOMS: atom_id res chain seq x y z
N LEU A 1 -1.11 15.31 -15.00
CA LEU A 1 -1.60 15.37 -16.39
C LEU A 1 -0.58 14.66 -17.25
N SER A 2 -0.98 13.62 -17.98
CA SER A 2 -0.10 12.85 -18.86
C SER A 2 0.56 13.76 -19.90
N SER A 3 1.79 13.43 -20.31
CA SER A 3 2.48 14.08 -21.44
C SER A 3 1.71 13.95 -22.76
N TYR A 4 0.78 13.00 -22.83
CA TYR A 4 -0.09 12.72 -23.95
C TYR A 4 -1.51 13.07 -23.54
N GLY A 5 -2.02 14.22 -24.00
CA GLY A 5 -3.42 14.60 -23.82
C GLY A 5 -4.31 13.44 -24.29
N HIS A 6 -4.89 12.76 -23.33
CA HIS A 6 -5.64 11.54 -23.58
C HIS A 6 -7.08 11.89 -23.97
N PRO A 7 -7.69 11.28 -25.00
CA PRO A 7 -9.00 11.65 -25.53
C PRO A 7 -10.12 11.71 -24.47
N ASP A 8 -10.00 10.95 -23.40
CA ASP A 8 -11.07 10.75 -22.42
C ASP A 8 -10.84 11.53 -21.11
N TRP A 9 -9.64 12.08 -20.92
CA TRP A 9 -9.37 13.09 -19.90
C TRP A 9 -9.46 14.46 -20.54
N VAL A 10 -10.64 15.04 -20.50
CA VAL A 10 -10.88 16.34 -21.13
C VAL A 10 -10.12 17.42 -20.34
N PRO A 11 -9.08 18.04 -20.91
CA PRO A 11 -8.46 19.22 -20.31
C PRO A 11 -9.54 20.27 -20.08
N PHE A 12 -9.49 20.99 -18.96
CA PHE A 12 -10.54 21.96 -18.60
C PHE A 12 -10.85 22.96 -19.72
N ASN A 13 -9.85 23.36 -20.50
CA ASN A 13 -10.00 24.27 -21.64
C ASN A 13 -10.66 23.65 -22.89
N LEU A 14 -10.90 22.34 -22.91
CA LEU A 14 -11.59 21.62 -23.98
C LEU A 14 -13.02 21.20 -23.60
N ILE A 15 -13.46 21.47 -22.37
CA ILE A 15 -14.83 21.16 -21.94
C ILE A 15 -15.80 22.11 -22.65
N ASN A 16 -16.74 21.55 -23.40
CA ASN A 16 -17.79 22.27 -24.11
C ASN A 16 -19.15 21.57 -23.94
N SER A 17 -20.22 22.17 -24.47
CA SER A 17 -21.59 21.66 -24.32
C SER A 17 -21.81 20.27 -24.92
N ASN A 18 -21.04 19.86 -25.92
CA ASN A 18 -21.15 18.52 -26.49
C ASN A 18 -20.51 17.48 -25.55
N VAL A 19 -19.32 17.78 -25.02
CA VAL A 19 -18.63 16.93 -24.04
C VAL A 19 -19.50 16.73 -22.79
N MET A 20 -20.11 17.80 -22.27
CA MET A 20 -20.93 17.73 -21.06
C MET A 20 -22.19 16.87 -21.20
N LYS A 21 -22.69 16.70 -22.43
CA LYS A 21 -23.86 15.86 -22.73
C LYS A 21 -23.54 14.36 -22.76
N ASP A 22 -22.26 13.99 -22.78
CA ASP A 22 -21.87 12.59 -22.74
C ASP A 22 -22.35 11.95 -21.41
N PRO A 23 -23.05 10.80 -21.44
CA PRO A 23 -23.45 10.10 -20.22
C PRO A 23 -22.24 9.71 -19.35
N HIS A 24 -21.08 9.48 -19.94
CA HIS A 24 -19.82 9.12 -19.27
C HIS A 24 -19.05 10.33 -18.75
N PHE A 25 -19.47 11.57 -19.08
CA PHE A 25 -18.86 12.76 -18.50
C PHE A 25 -19.13 12.79 -16.98
N MET A 26 -18.07 12.58 -16.20
CA MET A 26 -18.12 12.52 -14.74
C MET A 26 -16.86 13.10 -14.10
N PHE A 27 -17.01 13.53 -12.85
CA PHE A 27 -15.87 13.94 -12.04
C PHE A 27 -15.13 12.71 -11.51
N ASN A 28 -13.83 12.60 -11.77
CA ASN A 28 -12.98 11.54 -11.21
C ASN A 28 -12.32 12.03 -9.90
N PRO A 29 -12.80 11.58 -8.71
CA PRO A 29 -12.23 12.02 -7.44
C PRO A 29 -10.79 11.53 -7.25
N PHE A 30 -10.43 10.34 -7.78
CA PHE A 30 -9.08 9.81 -7.70
C PHE A 30 -8.10 10.46 -8.68
N GLY A 31 -8.56 11.39 -9.53
CA GLY A 31 -7.67 12.30 -10.26
C GLY A 31 -6.91 13.24 -9.33
N LEU A 32 -7.47 13.53 -8.15
CA LEU A 32 -6.85 14.38 -7.13
C LEU A 32 -5.89 13.56 -6.24
N ASP A 33 -4.64 14.01 -6.15
CA ASP A 33 -3.63 13.40 -5.26
C ASP A 33 -4.04 13.46 -3.78
N GLY A 34 -4.63 14.58 -3.34
CA GLY A 34 -5.14 14.73 -1.98
C GLY A 34 -6.24 13.72 -1.63
N VAL A 35 -7.10 13.34 -2.59
CA VAL A 35 -8.12 12.30 -2.39
C VAL A 35 -7.48 10.92 -2.31
N ARG A 36 -6.50 10.61 -3.18
CA ARG A 36 -5.77 9.33 -3.12
C ARG A 36 -5.01 9.17 -1.80
N TYR A 37 -4.34 10.22 -1.34
CA TYR A 37 -3.64 10.21 -0.06
C TYR A 37 -4.61 10.08 1.13
N ALA A 38 -5.72 10.83 1.10
CA ALA A 38 -6.79 10.67 2.09
C ALA A 38 -7.33 9.23 2.12
N PHE A 39 -7.51 8.60 0.96
CA PHE A 39 -7.92 7.20 0.87
C PHE A 39 -6.92 6.26 1.52
N ASN A 40 -5.61 6.48 1.34
CA ASN A 40 -4.56 5.70 2.00
C ASN A 40 -4.62 5.81 3.54
N LEU A 41 -4.90 7.01 4.06
CA LEU A 41 -5.11 7.26 5.49
C LEU A 41 -6.41 6.63 6.01
N LEU A 42 -7.44 6.54 5.18
CA LEU A 42 -8.75 6.00 5.56
C LEU A 42 -8.67 4.49 5.88
N ILE A 43 -7.84 3.75 5.16
CA ILE A 43 -7.79 2.29 5.26
C ILE A 43 -7.30 1.83 6.64
N ASN A 44 -8.22 1.20 7.38
CA ASN A 44 -7.90 0.50 8.61
C ASN A 44 -7.47 -0.95 8.31
N ARG A 45 -6.16 -1.15 8.11
CA ARG A 45 -5.56 -2.45 7.77
C ARG A 45 -5.71 -3.45 8.91
N LYS A 46 -5.63 -3.00 10.17
CA LYS A 46 -5.91 -3.85 11.34
C LYS A 46 -7.31 -4.44 11.29
N SER A 47 -8.32 -3.61 10.97
CA SER A 47 -9.69 -4.09 10.81
C SER A 47 -9.80 -5.15 9.72
N LEU A 48 -9.16 -4.95 8.55
CA LEU A 48 -9.14 -5.97 7.49
C LEU A 48 -8.50 -7.28 7.98
N ILE A 49 -7.38 -7.18 8.69
CA ILE A 49 -6.66 -8.35 9.21
C ILE A 49 -7.51 -9.12 10.22
N ASP A 50 -8.15 -8.41 11.16
CA ASP A 50 -8.92 -9.03 12.23
C ASP A 50 -10.23 -9.63 11.68
N SER A 51 -10.96 -8.92 10.83
CA SER A 51 -12.28 -9.36 10.36
C SER A 51 -12.25 -10.30 9.15
N ILE A 52 -11.27 -10.16 8.26
CA ILE A 52 -11.20 -10.92 7.00
C ILE A 52 -10.14 -12.02 7.08
N TYR A 53 -8.94 -11.70 7.56
CA TYR A 53 -7.84 -12.67 7.65
C TYR A 53 -7.80 -13.44 8.98
N GLN A 54 -8.61 -13.06 9.98
CA GLN A 54 -8.63 -13.67 11.32
C GLN A 54 -7.22 -13.71 11.97
N GLY A 55 -6.43 -12.66 11.76
CA GLY A 55 -5.04 -12.56 12.22
C GLY A 55 -4.00 -13.20 11.29
N GLY A 56 -4.41 -13.86 10.20
CA GLY A 56 -3.54 -14.48 9.20
C GLY A 56 -2.90 -13.51 8.20
N ALA A 57 -2.58 -12.28 8.63
CA ALA A 57 -1.97 -11.25 7.79
C ALA A 57 -1.24 -10.19 8.62
N LEU A 58 -0.36 -9.42 7.97
CA LEU A 58 0.33 -8.26 8.52
C LEU A 58 -0.11 -6.98 7.79
N PRO A 59 -0.13 -5.81 8.46
CA PRO A 59 -0.45 -4.56 7.80
C PRO A 59 0.67 -4.19 6.82
N MET A 60 0.31 -3.86 5.58
CA MET A 60 1.26 -3.43 4.55
C MET A 60 0.88 -2.02 4.10
N LEU A 61 1.80 -1.05 4.25
CA LEU A 61 1.51 0.37 4.06
C LEU A 61 2.22 0.96 2.83
N SER A 62 3.28 0.31 2.35
CA SER A 62 4.04 0.70 1.16
C SER A 62 4.41 -0.51 0.30
N ALA A 63 5.17 -0.27 -0.77
CA ALA A 63 5.66 -1.32 -1.66
C ALA A 63 6.61 -2.30 -0.97
N ILE A 64 7.29 -1.86 0.10
CA ILE A 64 8.23 -2.70 0.83
C ILE A 64 7.47 -3.47 1.89
N MET A 65 7.38 -4.79 1.72
CA MET A 65 6.66 -5.68 2.63
C MET A 65 7.27 -5.66 4.04
N PRO A 66 6.45 -5.76 5.11
CA PRO A 66 6.97 -5.82 6.49
C PRO A 66 7.84 -7.06 6.77
N SER A 67 7.71 -8.13 5.96
CA SER A 67 8.55 -9.33 6.03
C SER A 67 9.89 -9.19 5.29
N ALA A 68 10.06 -8.17 4.45
CA ALA A 68 11.27 -8.00 3.65
C ALA A 68 12.42 -7.47 4.53
N PRO A 69 13.68 -7.95 4.34
CA PRO A 69 14.84 -7.43 5.07
C PRO A 69 15.02 -5.91 4.96
N ALA A 70 14.61 -5.33 3.82
CA ALA A 70 14.63 -3.89 3.57
C ALA A 70 13.76 -3.10 4.54
N TYR A 71 12.63 -3.65 4.99
CA TYR A 71 11.69 -2.92 5.83
C TYR A 71 12.34 -2.41 7.12
N LYS A 72 13.04 -3.31 7.82
CA LYS A 72 13.78 -2.96 9.04
C LYS A 72 15.03 -2.15 8.72
N MET A 73 15.82 -2.57 7.74
CA MET A 73 17.12 -1.95 7.47
C MET A 73 16.99 -0.50 6.99
N LEU A 74 15.95 -0.19 6.22
CA LEU A 74 15.69 1.14 5.69
C LEU A 74 14.77 1.98 6.59
N ASN A 75 14.38 1.46 7.76
CA ASN A 75 13.46 2.11 8.69
C ASN A 75 12.16 2.58 8.01
N ILE A 76 11.51 1.68 7.27
CA ILE A 76 10.28 2.00 6.52
C ILE A 76 9.13 2.36 7.48
N SER A 77 9.00 1.67 8.62
CA SER A 77 8.04 2.05 9.66
C SER A 77 8.20 3.49 10.17
N GLY A 78 9.44 3.99 10.28
CA GLY A 78 9.68 5.38 10.64
C GLY A 78 9.27 6.36 9.54
N LEU A 79 9.41 5.97 8.27
CA LEU A 79 8.93 6.77 7.13
C LEU A 79 7.39 6.83 7.12
N GLU A 80 6.72 5.69 7.31
CA GLU A 80 5.25 5.60 7.42
C GLU A 80 4.72 6.50 8.54
N GLN A 81 5.37 6.48 9.72
CA GLN A 81 5.01 7.32 10.86
C GLN A 81 5.18 8.82 10.57
N GLN A 82 6.26 9.22 9.88
CA GLN A 82 6.50 10.62 9.50
C GLN A 82 5.42 11.13 8.53
N MET A 83 4.93 10.25 7.65
CA MET A 83 3.82 10.55 6.75
C MET A 83 2.46 10.49 7.48
N GLY A 84 2.43 9.83 8.64
CA GLY A 84 1.27 9.57 9.48
C GLY A 84 0.30 8.60 8.82
N ILE A 85 0.83 7.61 8.11
CA ILE A 85 0.09 6.46 7.60
C ILE A 85 0.26 5.36 8.65
N PHE A 86 -0.84 4.90 9.24
CA PHE A 86 -0.82 3.96 10.35
C PHE A 86 -1.60 2.69 10.02
N PRO A 87 -1.26 1.53 10.63
CA PRO A 87 -2.00 0.29 10.43
C PRO A 87 -3.49 0.38 10.78
N SER A 88 -3.87 1.25 11.71
CA SER A 88 -5.27 1.49 12.12
C SER A 88 -6.04 2.46 11.21
N GLY A 89 -5.36 3.09 10.25
CA GLY A 89 -5.88 4.28 9.57
C GLY A 89 -6.01 5.49 10.52
N ASP A 90 -6.41 6.62 9.95
CA ASP A 90 -6.76 7.86 10.62
C ASP A 90 -7.95 8.50 9.89
N VAL A 91 -9.16 8.08 10.28
CA VAL A 91 -10.41 8.50 9.64
C VAL A 91 -10.59 10.02 9.69
N ASN A 92 -10.26 10.66 10.82
CA ASN A 92 -10.45 12.09 10.99
C ASN A 92 -9.55 12.88 10.05
N ARG A 93 -8.27 12.51 9.97
CA ARG A 93 -7.32 13.14 9.05
C ARG A 93 -7.67 12.82 7.60
N ALA A 94 -8.09 11.59 7.30
CA ALA A 94 -8.55 11.20 5.97
C ALA A 94 -9.71 12.08 5.50
N VAL A 95 -10.77 12.22 6.31
CA VAL A 95 -11.92 13.06 5.99
C VAL A 95 -11.53 14.53 5.83
N ALA A 96 -10.69 15.07 6.71
CA ALA A 96 -10.22 16.45 6.61
C ALA A 96 -9.42 16.70 5.31
N MET A 97 -8.49 15.81 4.96
CA MET A 97 -7.71 15.92 3.72
C MET A 97 -8.57 15.73 2.48
N TYR A 98 -9.53 14.81 2.52
CA TYR A 98 -10.52 14.62 1.45
C TYR A 98 -11.35 15.89 1.22
N GLN A 99 -11.94 16.45 2.28
CA GLN A 99 -12.74 17.67 2.19
C GLN A 99 -11.93 18.85 1.67
N GLN A 100 -10.67 18.99 2.11
CA GLN A 100 -9.77 20.01 1.59
C GLN A 100 -9.50 19.83 0.09
N ALA A 101 -9.22 18.59 -0.36
CA ALA A 101 -9.00 18.29 -1.77
C ALA A 101 -10.24 18.60 -2.64
N ILE A 102 -11.44 18.23 -2.16
CA ILE A 102 -12.70 18.54 -2.83
C ILE A 102 -12.97 20.05 -2.86
N SER A 103 -12.69 20.77 -1.76
CA SER A 103 -12.85 22.23 -1.70
C SER A 103 -11.94 22.93 -2.71
N ASN A 104 -10.67 22.53 -2.78
CA ASN A 104 -9.71 23.07 -3.74
C ASN A 104 -10.16 22.79 -5.18
N ALA A 105 -10.59 21.57 -5.48
CA ALA A 105 -11.10 21.21 -6.81
C ALA A 105 -12.37 22.01 -7.15
N ASN A 106 -13.27 22.21 -6.19
CA ASN A 106 -14.48 23.01 -6.37
C ASN A 106 -14.15 24.48 -6.69
N GLN A 107 -13.13 25.06 -6.03
CA GLN A 107 -12.68 26.42 -6.33
C GLN A 107 -12.20 26.56 -7.77
N THR A 108 -11.47 25.58 -8.30
CA THR A 108 -11.07 25.55 -9.71
C THR A 108 -12.28 25.37 -10.62
N LEU A 109 -13.16 24.42 -10.33
CA LEU A 109 -14.35 24.11 -11.12
C LEU A 109 -15.33 25.29 -11.24
N ASN A 110 -15.51 26.07 -10.17
CA ASN A 110 -16.36 27.26 -10.15
C ASN A 110 -15.94 28.32 -11.18
N GLN A 111 -14.65 28.38 -11.56
CA GLN A 111 -14.16 29.31 -12.59
C GLN A 111 -14.70 28.96 -13.98
N TYR A 112 -15.19 27.74 -14.17
CA TYR A 112 -15.73 27.22 -15.42
C TYR A 112 -17.25 26.98 -15.34
N GLY A 113 -17.91 27.47 -14.29
CA GLY A 113 -19.36 27.32 -14.09
C GLY A 113 -19.81 25.96 -13.53
N PHE A 114 -18.87 25.07 -13.20
CA PHE A 114 -19.16 23.81 -12.52
C PHE A 114 -19.16 24.01 -11.01
N SER A 115 -19.83 23.14 -10.26
CA SER A 115 -19.62 23.07 -8.80
C SER A 115 -19.67 21.65 -8.27
N LEU A 116 -18.96 21.39 -7.19
CA LEU A 116 -19.03 20.16 -6.39
C LEU A 116 -19.78 20.47 -5.09
N LYS A 117 -20.82 19.68 -4.80
CA LYS A 117 -21.61 19.80 -3.58
C LYS A 117 -21.98 18.43 -3.04
N PHE A 118 -22.18 18.34 -1.73
CA PHE A 118 -22.82 17.19 -1.11
C PHE A 118 -24.34 17.40 -1.17
N VAL A 119 -25.02 16.57 -1.96
CA VAL A 119 -26.47 16.62 -2.17
C VAL A 119 -27.10 15.39 -1.52
N PRO A 120 -28.04 15.54 -0.57
CA PRO A 120 -28.74 14.41 0.03
C PRO A 120 -29.60 13.63 -0.99
N ASP A 121 -29.60 12.31 -0.90
CA ASP A 121 -30.59 11.47 -1.57
C ASP A 121 -31.95 11.46 -0.85
N SER A 122 -32.90 10.66 -1.34
CA SER A 122 -34.22 10.51 -0.74
C SER A 122 -34.21 9.95 0.68
N SER A 123 -33.12 9.31 1.10
CA SER A 123 -32.92 8.78 2.46
C SER A 123 -32.15 9.75 3.35
N GLY A 124 -31.76 10.92 2.84
CA GLY A 124 -30.99 11.93 3.56
C GLY A 124 -29.49 11.71 3.56
N ASN A 125 -28.97 10.70 2.84
CA ASN A 125 -27.54 10.46 2.76
C ASN A 125 -26.90 11.47 1.80
N PRO A 126 -25.90 12.26 2.23
CA PRO A 126 -25.22 13.18 1.33
C PRO A 126 -24.36 12.40 0.34
N TRP A 127 -24.38 12.82 -0.92
CA TRP A 127 -23.50 12.31 -1.98
C TRP A 127 -22.78 13.46 -2.67
N LEU A 128 -21.47 13.31 -2.88
CA LEU A 128 -20.70 14.23 -3.71
C LEU A 128 -21.30 14.26 -5.12
N THR A 129 -21.63 15.45 -5.60
CA THR A 129 -22.36 15.67 -6.84
C THR A 129 -21.69 16.79 -7.62
N LEU A 130 -21.38 16.52 -8.89
CA LEU A 130 -20.97 17.51 -9.86
C LEU A 130 -22.22 18.19 -10.43
N ILE A 131 -22.27 19.51 -10.34
CA ILE A 131 -23.31 20.33 -10.95
C ILE A 131 -22.70 21.03 -12.16
N LEU A 132 -23.29 20.79 -13.33
CA LEU A 132 -22.87 21.39 -14.59
C LEU A 132 -23.34 22.85 -14.71
N PRO A 133 -22.78 23.66 -15.62
CA PRO A 133 -23.19 25.05 -15.82
C PRO A 133 -24.68 25.24 -16.17
N ASP A 134 -25.33 24.24 -16.75
CA ASP A 134 -26.76 24.26 -17.06
C ASP A 134 -27.65 23.82 -15.88
N GLY A 135 -27.05 23.52 -14.72
CA GLY A 135 -27.73 23.05 -13.51
C GLY A 135 -27.93 21.55 -13.43
N THR A 136 -27.56 20.78 -14.46
CA THR A 136 -27.63 19.31 -14.45
C THR A 136 -26.77 18.76 -13.32
N GLN A 137 -27.34 17.85 -12.52
CA GLN A 137 -26.64 17.21 -11.41
C GLN A 137 -26.19 15.81 -11.80
N LYS A 138 -24.93 15.50 -11.54
CA LYS A 138 -24.32 14.18 -11.74
C LYS A 138 -23.66 13.72 -10.44
N THR A 139 -24.25 12.72 -9.79
CA THR A 139 -23.66 12.10 -8.59
C THR A 139 -22.31 11.48 -8.95
N VAL A 140 -21.28 11.82 -8.18
CA VAL A 140 -19.94 11.27 -8.36
C VAL A 140 -19.98 9.79 -7.98
N THR A 141 -19.68 8.95 -8.98
CA THR A 141 -19.67 7.50 -8.85
C THR A 141 -18.31 6.98 -9.27
N ILE A 142 -17.69 6.16 -8.43
CA ILE A 142 -16.51 5.37 -8.81
C ILE A 142 -16.94 3.95 -9.15
N TYR A 143 -16.21 3.33 -10.07
CA TYR A 143 -16.44 1.96 -10.46
C TYR A 143 -15.34 1.09 -9.89
N PHE A 144 -15.70 0.12 -9.06
CA PHE A 144 -14.76 -0.68 -8.30
C PHE A 144 -14.81 -2.12 -8.78
N GLU A 145 -13.77 -2.53 -9.51
CA GLU A 145 -13.60 -3.92 -9.92
C GLU A 145 -13.15 -4.77 -8.72
N VAL A 146 -13.99 -5.72 -8.32
CA VAL A 146 -13.76 -6.58 -7.16
C VAL A 146 -13.71 -8.04 -7.62
N ARG A 147 -12.65 -8.74 -7.22
CA ARG A 147 -12.42 -10.14 -7.58
C ARG A 147 -13.36 -11.08 -6.84
N VAL A 148 -14.43 -11.52 -7.50
CA VAL A 148 -15.45 -12.39 -6.90
C VAL A 148 -14.97 -13.84 -6.71
N ASP A 149 -14.01 -14.28 -7.52
CA ASP A 149 -13.41 -15.63 -7.43
C ASP A 149 -12.44 -15.79 -6.25
N ASP A 150 -12.15 -14.71 -5.52
CA ASP A 150 -11.26 -14.66 -4.36
C ASP A 150 -12.05 -14.12 -3.15
N PRO A 151 -12.52 -14.99 -2.23
CA PRO A 151 -13.36 -14.56 -1.11
C PRO A 151 -12.74 -13.49 -0.22
N LEU A 152 -11.42 -13.50 -0.04
CA LEU A 152 -10.71 -12.50 0.75
C LEU A 152 -10.72 -11.15 0.04
N ARG A 153 -10.40 -11.12 -1.27
CA ARG A 153 -10.49 -9.88 -2.05
C ARG A 153 -11.90 -9.34 -2.14
N LYS A 154 -12.90 -10.21 -2.28
CA LYS A 154 -14.30 -9.78 -2.27
C LYS A 154 -14.67 -9.10 -0.95
N ALA A 155 -14.37 -9.72 0.19
CA ALA A 155 -14.65 -9.15 1.50
C ALA A 155 -13.91 -7.82 1.72
N ILE A 156 -12.68 -7.68 1.21
CA ILE A 156 -11.92 -6.43 1.25
C ILE A 156 -12.63 -5.35 0.40
N GLY A 157 -13.07 -5.72 -0.81
CA GLY A 157 -13.83 -4.83 -1.69
C GLY A 157 -15.09 -4.31 -1.00
N ASP A 158 -15.91 -5.21 -0.47
CA ASP A 158 -17.15 -4.88 0.25
C ASP A 158 -16.87 -3.88 1.40
N GLN A 159 -15.80 -4.11 2.18
CA GLN A 159 -15.43 -3.23 3.31
C GLN A 159 -14.90 -1.86 2.86
N ILE A 160 -14.12 -1.81 1.78
CA ILE A 160 -13.62 -0.56 1.19
C ILE A 160 -14.79 0.27 0.64
N THR A 161 -15.77 -0.37 -0.01
CA THR A 161 -17.00 0.28 -0.47
C THR A 161 -17.74 0.95 0.67
N VAL A 162 -17.90 0.26 1.80
CA VAL A 162 -18.51 0.84 3.01
C VAL A 162 -17.74 2.08 3.45
N TRP A 163 -16.42 2.02 3.56
CA TRP A 163 -15.62 3.17 4.01
C TRP A 163 -15.69 4.37 3.06
N ILE A 164 -15.61 4.14 1.74
CA ILE A 164 -15.70 5.22 0.76
C ILE A 164 -17.08 5.90 0.84
N GLN A 165 -18.16 5.12 0.85
CA GLN A 165 -19.51 5.69 0.91
C GLN A 165 -19.79 6.39 2.24
N GLN A 166 -19.35 5.81 3.35
CA GLN A 166 -19.57 6.35 4.70
C GLN A 166 -18.80 7.64 4.95
N TYR A 167 -17.51 7.68 4.59
CA TYR A 167 -16.62 8.77 5.01
C TYR A 167 -16.36 9.79 3.90
N PHE A 168 -16.35 9.38 2.64
CA PHE A 168 -16.14 10.29 1.51
C PHE A 168 -17.43 10.65 0.79
N HIS A 169 -18.54 9.97 1.07
CA HIS A 169 -19.83 10.25 0.42
C HIS A 169 -19.73 10.19 -1.12
N ILE A 170 -18.90 9.28 -1.62
CA ILE A 170 -18.77 8.98 -3.05
C ILE A 170 -19.54 7.69 -3.28
N LYS A 171 -20.43 7.68 -4.28
CA LYS A 171 -21.16 6.47 -4.64
C LYS A 171 -20.19 5.45 -5.24
N VAL A 172 -20.33 4.19 -4.86
CA VAL A 172 -19.51 3.10 -5.41
C VAL A 172 -20.41 2.16 -6.19
N ASN A 173 -20.03 1.87 -7.43
CA ASN A 173 -20.59 0.78 -8.21
C ASN A 173 -19.57 -0.36 -8.22
N GLU A 174 -19.85 -1.43 -7.48
CA GLU A 174 -18.99 -2.63 -7.47
C GLU A 174 -19.26 -3.48 -8.70
N ASP A 175 -18.22 -3.77 -9.47
CA ASP A 175 -18.24 -4.74 -10.56
C ASP A 175 -17.57 -6.03 -10.10
N LEU A 176 -18.39 -7.05 -9.85
CA LEU A 176 -17.94 -8.35 -9.37
C LEU A 176 -17.45 -9.20 -10.54
N ILE A 177 -16.12 -9.25 -10.72
CA ILE A 177 -15.49 -9.87 -11.89
C ILE A 177 -14.55 -11.02 -11.53
N GLN A 178 -14.36 -11.93 -12.47
CA GLN A 178 -13.38 -13.02 -12.35
C GLN A 178 -11.97 -12.56 -12.74
N ARG A 179 -10.94 -13.30 -12.30
CA ARG A 179 -9.52 -13.04 -12.64
C ARG A 179 -9.27 -12.73 -14.09
N LYS A 180 -9.81 -13.56 -15.00
CA LYS A 180 -9.53 -13.44 -16.44
C LYS A 180 -10.04 -12.10 -16.98
N THR A 181 -11.24 -11.70 -16.55
CA THR A 181 -11.84 -10.40 -16.90
C THR A 181 -11.00 -9.27 -16.31
N ALA A 182 -10.68 -9.33 -15.02
CA ALA A 182 -9.86 -8.32 -14.34
C ALA A 182 -8.49 -8.13 -15.02
N SER A 183 -7.77 -9.23 -15.31
CA SER A 183 -6.48 -9.15 -15.99
C SER A 183 -6.57 -8.50 -17.37
N THR A 184 -7.68 -8.75 -18.09
CA THR A 184 -7.92 -8.15 -19.41
C THR A 184 -8.29 -6.67 -19.30
N ASN A 185 -9.14 -6.30 -18.35
CA ASN A 185 -9.64 -4.94 -18.16
C ASN A 185 -8.57 -4.01 -17.60
N VAL A 186 -7.82 -4.48 -16.59
CA VAL A 186 -6.85 -3.66 -15.86
C VAL A 186 -5.52 -3.55 -16.60
N TYR A 187 -4.95 -4.65 -17.12
CA TYR A 187 -3.61 -4.65 -17.72
C TYR A 187 -3.59 -4.77 -19.24
N GLY A 188 -4.73 -5.12 -19.85
CA GLY A 188 -4.83 -5.33 -21.30
C GLY A 188 -5.38 -4.13 -22.05
N LYS A 189 -5.71 -3.02 -21.37
CA LYS A 189 -6.43 -1.87 -21.92
C LYS A 189 -5.94 -0.54 -21.35
N ASP A 190 -6.29 0.51 -22.07
CA ASP A 190 -5.91 1.87 -21.73
C ASP A 190 -6.77 2.44 -20.61
N MET A 191 -6.17 2.69 -19.45
CA MET A 191 -6.86 3.21 -18.26
C MET A 191 -7.62 4.52 -18.46
N ALA A 192 -7.12 5.40 -19.34
CA ALA A 192 -7.82 6.65 -19.57
C ALA A 192 -8.89 6.53 -20.61
N SER A 193 -8.76 5.56 -21.56
CA SER A 193 -9.97 5.18 -22.28
C SER A 193 -10.96 4.83 -21.18
N PHE A 194 -12.10 5.50 -21.10
CA PHE A 194 -13.13 5.29 -20.10
C PHE A 194 -13.59 3.86 -20.29
N SER A 195 -12.81 2.91 -19.77
CA SER A 195 -12.46 1.72 -20.55
C SER A 195 -13.76 0.99 -20.74
N PHE A 196 -14.23 0.95 -21.99
CA PHE A 196 -15.61 0.62 -22.36
C PHE A 196 -16.63 1.69 -21.95
N ALA A 197 -17.29 2.34 -22.92
CA ALA A 197 -18.55 3.06 -22.68
C ALA A 197 -19.57 2.24 -21.86
N ASP A 198 -19.38 0.92 -21.78
CA ASP A 198 -20.26 0.01 -21.06
C ASP A 198 -19.70 -0.48 -19.69
N HIS A 199 -18.39 -0.39 -19.39
CA HIS A 199 -17.73 -1.03 -18.22
C HIS A 199 -16.52 -0.23 -17.65
N PRO A 200 -16.71 1.03 -17.23
CA PRO A 200 -15.63 1.82 -16.64
C PRO A 200 -15.09 1.23 -15.34
N TRP A 201 -13.82 1.51 -15.01
CA TRP A 201 -13.23 1.22 -13.71
C TRP A 201 -12.43 2.41 -13.16
N SER A 202 -12.35 2.52 -11.84
CA SER A 202 -11.64 3.57 -11.09
C SER A 202 -10.76 2.99 -10.00
N LEU A 203 -11.07 1.80 -9.51
CA LEU A 203 -10.38 1.08 -8.45
C LEU A 203 -10.45 -0.43 -8.73
N TYR A 204 -9.42 -1.18 -8.33
CA TYR A 204 -9.37 -2.64 -8.50
C TYR A 204 -8.76 -3.32 -7.26
N THR A 205 -9.35 -4.42 -6.80
CA THR A 205 -8.75 -5.27 -5.76
C THR A 205 -7.65 -6.15 -6.35
N GLU A 206 -6.40 -5.69 -6.25
CA GLU A 206 -5.22 -6.41 -6.75
C GLU A 206 -4.59 -7.31 -5.68
N GLY A 207 -3.72 -8.24 -6.09
CA GLY A 207 -2.77 -8.85 -5.16
C GLY A 207 -1.67 -9.64 -5.88
N TRP A 208 -0.51 -9.68 -5.24
CA TRP A 208 0.73 -10.28 -5.76
C TRP A 208 1.24 -11.33 -4.78
N GLY A 209 1.82 -12.41 -5.31
CA GLY A 209 2.45 -13.45 -4.50
C GLY A 209 3.95 -13.18 -4.36
N ALA A 210 4.48 -13.26 -3.14
CA ALA A 210 5.92 -13.25 -2.90
C ALA A 210 6.46 -14.68 -3.04
N THR A 211 7.22 -14.95 -4.10
CA THR A 211 7.72 -16.30 -4.42
C THR A 211 9.23 -16.45 -4.21
N VAL A 212 9.91 -15.38 -3.82
CA VAL A 212 11.36 -15.36 -3.61
C VAL A 212 11.70 -14.64 -2.31
N ASP A 213 12.72 -15.16 -1.64
CA ASP A 213 13.34 -14.47 -0.52
C ASP A 213 14.26 -13.37 -1.08
N GLU A 214 13.93 -12.14 -0.73
CA GLU A 214 14.54 -10.95 -1.29
C GLU A 214 15.68 -10.43 -0.43
N SER A 215 16.81 -10.11 -1.06
CA SER A 215 17.88 -9.37 -0.37
C SER A 215 17.46 -7.92 -0.16
N VAL A 216 18.13 -7.19 0.72
CA VAL A 216 17.79 -5.77 0.90
C VAL A 216 17.96 -4.93 -0.37
N TYR A 217 18.81 -5.36 -1.31
CA TYR A 217 19.04 -4.62 -2.54
C TYR A 217 17.91 -4.78 -3.55
N THR A 218 17.12 -5.86 -3.49
CA THR A 218 16.05 -6.13 -4.45
C THR A 218 14.82 -5.26 -4.21
N SER A 219 14.70 -4.63 -3.03
CA SER A 219 13.61 -3.69 -2.77
C SER A 219 13.61 -2.46 -3.68
N ARG A 220 14.70 -2.22 -4.44
CA ARG A 220 14.73 -1.28 -5.57
C ARG A 220 13.70 -1.63 -6.66
N TYR A 221 13.48 -2.92 -6.89
CA TYR A 221 12.51 -3.41 -7.85
C TYR A 221 11.10 -3.27 -7.30
N ASP A 222 10.87 -3.51 -5.99
CA ASP A 222 9.56 -3.29 -5.35
C ASP A 222 9.06 -1.86 -5.55
N VAL A 223 9.87 -0.87 -5.18
CA VAL A 223 9.45 0.53 -5.29
C VAL A 223 9.35 0.98 -6.75
N ALA A 224 10.23 0.50 -7.63
CA ALA A 224 10.18 0.85 -9.05
C ALA A 224 8.98 0.23 -9.76
N GLN A 225 8.71 -1.06 -9.53
CA GLN A 225 7.62 -1.78 -10.21
C GLN A 225 6.25 -1.26 -9.79
N PHE A 226 6.07 -0.92 -8.51
CA PHE A 226 4.77 -0.49 -8.01
C PHE A 226 4.52 1.00 -8.19
N TYR A 227 5.54 1.85 -8.10
CA TYR A 227 5.32 3.31 -8.13
C TYR A 227 5.73 3.99 -9.44
N ALA A 228 6.60 3.38 -10.26
CA ALA A 228 7.11 4.05 -11.45
C ALA A 228 6.42 3.60 -12.75
N PRO A 229 6.00 4.54 -13.62
CA PRO A 229 5.11 4.25 -14.75
C PRO A 229 5.85 3.70 -15.98
N PHE A 230 6.61 2.61 -15.84
CA PHE A 230 7.30 1.98 -16.98
C PHE A 230 7.50 0.46 -16.88
N VAL A 231 7.26 -0.17 -15.74
CA VAL A 231 7.53 -1.61 -15.59
C VAL A 231 6.31 -2.45 -15.99
N TYR A 232 6.34 -3.02 -17.20
CA TYR A 232 5.44 -4.12 -17.59
C TYR A 232 5.89 -5.42 -16.91
N PRO A 233 4.99 -6.25 -16.36
CA PRO A 233 3.52 -6.18 -16.31
C PRO A 233 2.96 -5.63 -14.97
N PHE A 234 3.78 -4.93 -14.18
CA PHE A 234 3.43 -4.55 -12.80
C PHE A 234 2.63 -3.26 -12.71
N ASN A 235 2.49 -2.52 -13.80
CA ASN A 235 1.51 -1.44 -13.92
C ASN A 235 0.51 -1.75 -15.04
N PRO A 236 -0.72 -1.24 -14.93
CA PRO A 236 -1.78 -1.44 -15.93
C PRO A 236 -1.49 -0.94 -17.35
N THR A 237 -0.41 -0.17 -17.59
CA THR A 237 -0.23 0.62 -18.84
C THR A 237 1.11 0.60 -19.61
N PRO A 238 2.15 -0.18 -19.28
CA PRO A 238 3.47 0.02 -19.90
C PRO A 238 3.71 -0.70 -21.24
N SER A 239 2.76 -1.45 -21.80
CA SER A 239 2.98 -2.08 -23.12
C SER A 239 2.69 -1.17 -24.31
N ASN A 240 1.93 -0.07 -24.11
CA ASN A 240 1.60 0.87 -25.18
C ASN A 240 1.88 2.32 -24.73
N PRO A 241 2.85 3.01 -25.35
CA PRO A 241 3.22 4.38 -24.96
C PRO A 241 2.12 5.41 -25.20
N ASN A 242 1.07 5.06 -25.97
CA ASN A 242 -0.09 5.91 -26.19
C ASN A 242 -1.17 5.79 -25.08
N TRP A 243 -1.04 4.82 -24.17
CA TRP A 243 -1.99 4.65 -23.08
C TRP A 243 -1.70 5.60 -21.92
N PHE A 244 -2.74 5.96 -21.18
CA PHE A 244 -2.58 6.81 -20.03
C PHE A 244 -1.83 6.13 -18.89
N TYR A 245 -0.93 6.89 -18.28
CA TYR A 245 -0.37 6.57 -16.99
C TYR A 245 -0.24 7.86 -16.20
N LEU A 246 -0.26 7.77 -14.87
CA LEU A 246 0.00 8.93 -14.05
C LEU A 246 1.48 9.31 -14.19
N TRP A 247 1.73 10.40 -14.92
CA TRP A 247 3.09 10.88 -15.16
C TRP A 247 3.58 11.76 -14.01
N ASN A 248 4.73 11.38 -13.48
CA ASN A 248 5.56 12.24 -12.65
C ASN A 248 7.02 11.99 -13.07
N GLN A 249 7.64 13.02 -13.65
CA GLN A 249 8.99 12.91 -14.22
C GLN A 249 10.02 12.44 -13.19
N THR A 250 9.98 12.97 -11.97
CA THR A 250 10.92 12.59 -10.91
C THR A 250 10.74 11.12 -10.50
N ILE A 251 9.49 10.64 -10.36
CA ILE A 251 9.20 9.24 -10.06
C ILE A 251 9.67 8.34 -11.22
N TYR A 252 9.43 8.74 -12.47
CA TYR A 252 9.86 8.00 -13.64
C TYR A 252 11.39 7.88 -13.69
N GLU A 253 12.13 8.98 -13.61
CA GLU A 253 13.58 8.99 -13.68
C GLU A 253 14.22 8.21 -12.53
N LEU A 254 13.72 8.42 -11.29
CA LEU A 254 14.21 7.69 -10.12
C LEU A 254 13.88 6.20 -10.21
N GLY A 255 12.68 5.86 -10.64
CA GLY A 255 12.31 4.48 -10.91
C GLY A 255 13.22 3.85 -11.95
N GLN A 256 13.49 4.50 -13.08
CA GLN A 256 14.35 3.97 -14.14
C GLN A 256 15.76 3.71 -13.62
N LYS A 257 16.30 4.66 -12.84
CA LYS A 257 17.58 4.51 -12.15
C LYS A 257 17.56 3.29 -11.21
N LEU A 258 16.50 3.12 -10.43
CA LEU A 258 16.33 1.99 -9.52
C LEU A 258 16.04 0.67 -10.23
N ALA A 259 15.40 0.61 -11.38
CA ALA A 259 15.13 -0.65 -12.08
C ALA A 259 16.34 -1.11 -12.91
N PHE A 260 17.01 -0.19 -13.61
CA PHE A 260 17.98 -0.52 -14.65
C PHE A 260 19.39 0.00 -14.39
N GLY A 261 19.59 0.82 -13.36
CA GLY A 261 20.90 1.35 -12.99
C GLY A 261 21.86 0.28 -12.46
N VAL A 262 23.16 0.48 -12.73
CA VAL A 262 24.25 -0.30 -12.14
C VAL A 262 24.75 0.42 -10.89
N TYR A 263 24.82 -0.31 -9.77
CA TYR A 263 25.26 0.23 -8.49
C TYR A 263 26.51 -0.49 -8.01
N THR A 264 27.55 0.26 -7.66
CA THR A 264 28.77 -0.28 -7.06
C THR A 264 28.66 -0.34 -5.53
N PRO A 265 29.53 -1.08 -4.83
CA PRO A 265 29.55 -1.10 -3.37
C PRO A 265 29.68 0.30 -2.73
N GLN A 266 30.38 1.23 -3.37
CA GLN A 266 30.53 2.62 -2.90
C GLN A 266 29.22 3.43 -2.99
N GLN A 267 28.27 2.99 -3.82
CA GLN A 267 26.99 3.65 -4.05
C GLN A 267 25.85 3.09 -3.19
N VAL A 268 26.15 2.16 -2.26
CA VAL A 268 25.11 1.45 -1.49
C VAL A 268 24.20 2.38 -0.68
N ASN A 269 24.77 3.43 -0.09
CA ASN A 269 23.99 4.42 0.66
C ASN A 269 23.10 5.25 -0.26
N ASN A 270 23.57 5.56 -1.47
CA ASN A 270 22.77 6.27 -2.47
C ASN A 270 21.61 5.40 -2.95
N LEU A 271 21.85 4.11 -3.19
CA LEU A 271 20.80 3.15 -3.52
C LEU A 271 19.71 3.12 -2.44
N PHE A 272 20.11 2.98 -1.17
CA PHE A 272 19.15 2.94 -0.06
C PHE A 272 18.37 4.24 0.11
N ASN A 273 19.02 5.38 -0.09
CA ASN A 273 18.33 6.68 -0.08
C ASN A 273 17.37 6.83 -1.26
N ASP A 274 17.76 6.40 -2.46
CA ASP A 274 16.90 6.40 -3.65
C ASP A 274 15.66 5.53 -3.42
N ILE A 275 15.83 4.32 -2.86
CA ILE A 275 14.73 3.40 -2.53
C ILE A 275 13.74 4.06 -1.58
N ARG A 276 14.23 4.60 -0.45
CA ARG A 276 13.37 5.28 0.54
C ARG A 276 12.67 6.50 -0.05
N THR A 277 13.34 7.23 -0.93
CA THR A 277 12.78 8.40 -1.60
C THR A 277 11.64 7.99 -2.52
N LEU A 278 11.82 6.95 -3.34
CA LEU A 278 10.76 6.48 -4.22
C LEU A 278 9.59 5.86 -3.44
N ASP A 279 9.85 5.14 -2.35
CA ASP A 279 8.80 4.60 -1.48
C ASP A 279 7.94 5.73 -0.87
N ALA A 280 8.59 6.79 -0.38
CA ALA A 280 7.91 7.99 0.13
C ALA A 280 7.07 8.68 -0.94
N MET A 281 7.63 8.90 -2.13
CA MET A 281 6.91 9.51 -3.26
C MET A 281 5.72 8.67 -3.70
N GLY A 282 5.87 7.34 -3.71
CA GLY A 282 4.82 6.39 -4.04
C GLY A 282 3.66 6.41 -3.05
N MET A 283 3.98 6.36 -1.75
CA MET A 283 2.98 6.55 -0.68
C MET A 283 2.30 7.92 -0.77
N GLN A 284 3.03 8.99 -1.09
CA GLN A 284 2.46 10.33 -1.22
C GLN A 284 1.51 10.43 -2.43
N GLN A 285 1.87 9.84 -3.57
CA GLN A 285 0.99 9.79 -4.74
C GLN A 285 -0.22 8.87 -4.55
N SER A 286 -0.08 7.84 -3.71
CA SER A 286 -1.13 6.87 -3.36
C SER A 286 -1.87 6.30 -4.58
N LEU A 287 -1.15 6.08 -5.69
CA LEU A 287 -1.68 5.35 -6.86
C LEU A 287 -1.98 3.89 -6.51
N ARG A 288 -1.16 3.32 -5.63
CA ARG A 288 -1.35 2.03 -5.02
C ARG A 288 -1.48 2.22 -3.52
N VAL A 289 -2.57 1.73 -2.96
CA VAL A 289 -2.80 1.68 -1.53
C VAL A 289 -2.63 0.23 -1.11
N PHE A 290 -1.48 -0.09 -0.54
CA PHE A 290 -1.22 -1.43 -0.01
C PHE A 290 -2.10 -1.69 1.20
N LEU A 291 -2.59 -2.91 1.36
CA LEU A 291 -3.58 -3.24 2.39
C LEU A 291 -2.98 -4.20 3.43
N THR A 292 -2.63 -5.39 2.98
CA THR A 292 -2.22 -6.49 3.84
C THR A 292 -1.18 -7.35 3.13
N LEU A 293 -0.22 -7.85 3.90
CA LEU A 293 0.59 -9.01 3.53
C LEU A 293 -0.10 -10.25 4.11
N GLY A 294 -0.73 -11.05 3.26
CA GLY A 294 -1.31 -12.33 3.67
C GLY A 294 -0.23 -13.32 4.11
N LEU A 295 -0.49 -14.10 5.16
CA LEU A 295 0.36 -15.20 5.59
C LEU A 295 -0.19 -16.50 5.01
N ASP A 296 0.58 -17.13 4.12
CA ASP A 296 0.23 -18.43 3.56
C ASP A 296 0.68 -19.55 4.50
N TYR A 297 -0.25 -20.45 4.83
CA TYR A 297 0.00 -21.61 5.68
C TYR A 297 0.02 -22.88 4.84
N TYR A 298 1.09 -23.66 4.99
CA TYR A 298 1.28 -24.91 4.28
C TYR A 298 1.17 -26.08 5.26
N MET A 299 0.27 -27.02 5.00
CA MET A 299 0.17 -28.26 5.78
C MET A 299 1.09 -29.34 5.21
N VAL A 300 1.96 -29.89 6.06
CA VAL A 300 2.92 -30.92 5.66
C VAL A 300 2.81 -32.12 6.60
N ASN A 301 2.83 -33.34 6.05
CA ASN A 301 2.89 -34.55 6.85
C ASN A 301 4.32 -34.74 7.39
N GLY A 302 4.59 -34.27 8.60
CA GLY A 302 5.93 -34.34 9.22
C GLY A 302 6.46 -35.76 9.47
N ALA A 303 5.62 -36.80 9.40
CA ALA A 303 6.06 -38.19 9.52
C ALA A 303 6.56 -38.77 8.19
N LYS A 304 6.19 -38.16 7.06
CA LYS A 304 6.50 -38.66 5.72
C LYS A 304 7.33 -37.71 4.90
N VAL A 305 7.24 -36.40 5.14
CA VAL A 305 7.84 -35.38 4.29
C VAL A 305 8.90 -34.63 5.08
N VAL A 306 10.11 -34.60 4.56
CA VAL A 306 11.20 -33.77 5.08
C VAL A 306 11.43 -32.60 4.12
N ILE A 307 11.54 -31.39 4.67
CA ILE A 307 11.82 -30.16 3.92
C ILE A 307 13.08 -29.53 4.52
N PRO A 308 14.26 -29.77 3.94
CA PRO A 308 15.53 -29.33 4.52
C PRO A 308 15.80 -27.82 4.33
N TYR A 309 15.21 -27.20 3.30
CA TYR A 309 15.41 -25.78 3.01
C TYR A 309 14.08 -25.09 2.73
N TYR A 310 13.91 -23.90 3.26
CA TYR A 310 12.73 -23.06 3.09
C TYR A 310 13.12 -21.59 3.15
N GLY A 311 12.26 -20.73 2.58
CA GLY A 311 12.45 -19.30 2.62
C GLY A 311 12.29 -18.75 4.04
N SER A 312 13.20 -17.87 4.43
CA SER A 312 13.15 -17.05 5.65
C SER A 312 11.94 -16.12 5.70
N SER A 313 11.49 -15.56 4.55
CA SER A 313 10.30 -14.71 4.46
C SER A 313 9.15 -15.39 3.73
N THR A 314 9.43 -16.23 2.73
CA THR A 314 8.43 -16.89 1.89
C THR A 314 8.08 -18.32 2.31
N GLY A 315 8.80 -18.89 3.29
CA GLY A 315 8.56 -20.25 3.77
C GLY A 315 8.60 -21.28 2.64
N LEU A 316 7.54 -22.09 2.52
CA LEU A 316 7.42 -23.09 1.47
C LEU A 316 7.01 -22.51 0.10
N GLY A 317 6.65 -21.23 0.03
CA GLY A 317 6.41 -20.51 -1.23
C GLY A 317 7.70 -20.23 -2.01
N SER A 318 8.86 -20.31 -1.35
CA SER A 318 10.16 -20.24 -2.03
C SER A 318 10.35 -21.41 -3.00
N MET A 319 11.14 -21.19 -4.05
CA MET A 319 11.58 -22.28 -4.95
C MET A 319 12.34 -23.40 -4.22
N TRP A 320 12.87 -23.16 -3.02
CA TRP A 320 13.65 -24.14 -2.26
C TRP A 320 12.77 -25.15 -1.52
N GLY A 321 11.61 -24.72 -1.03
CA GLY A 321 10.72 -25.55 -0.20
C GLY A 321 10.36 -26.87 -0.89
N LEU A 322 9.61 -26.79 -1.99
CA LEU A 322 9.15 -27.99 -2.70
C LEU A 322 10.26 -28.71 -3.47
N ASN A 323 11.24 -27.98 -4.02
CA ASN A 323 12.31 -28.61 -4.81
C ASN A 323 13.31 -29.41 -3.98
N THR A 324 13.38 -29.16 -2.67
CA THR A 324 14.27 -29.87 -1.76
C THR A 324 13.55 -30.86 -0.87
N ALA A 325 12.22 -30.91 -0.95
CA ALA A 325 11.40 -31.82 -0.19
C ALA A 325 11.59 -33.28 -0.66
N TYR A 326 11.61 -34.22 0.30
CA TYR A 326 11.65 -35.65 0.00
C TYR A 326 10.77 -36.46 0.95
N VAL A 327 10.36 -37.65 0.51
CA VAL A 327 9.54 -38.56 1.28
C VAL A 327 10.40 -39.60 1.98
N ILE A 328 10.19 -39.78 3.29
CA ILE A 328 10.75 -40.91 4.02
C ILE A 328 10.00 -42.15 3.55
N THR A 329 10.64 -42.96 2.73
CA THR A 329 10.18 -44.32 2.45
C THR A 329 10.59 -45.19 3.63
N ALA A 330 9.63 -45.86 4.26
CA ALA A 330 9.93 -46.87 5.25
C ALA A 330 10.59 -48.06 4.55
N THR A 331 11.90 -48.01 4.32
CA THR A 331 12.69 -49.23 4.14
C THR A 331 12.97 -49.79 5.52
N THR A 332 12.29 -50.89 5.84
CA THR A 332 12.72 -51.84 6.85
C THR A 332 14.13 -52.33 6.51
N THR A 333 15.14 -51.66 7.04
CA THR A 333 16.43 -52.28 7.35
C THR A 333 16.90 -51.64 8.63
N ALA A 334 16.90 -52.45 9.70
CA ALA A 334 17.59 -52.12 10.93
C ALA A 334 19.04 -51.70 10.59
N PRO A 335 19.65 -50.76 11.34
CA PRO A 335 21.04 -50.40 11.12
C PRO A 335 21.91 -51.65 11.26
N PRO A 336 22.98 -51.83 10.46
CA PRO A 336 23.96 -52.86 10.78
C PRO A 336 24.51 -52.54 12.17
N THR A 337 24.45 -53.54 13.06
CA THR A 337 25.16 -53.51 14.34
C THR A 337 26.64 -53.28 14.08
N THR A 338 27.08 -52.03 14.20
CA THR A 338 28.50 -51.70 14.26
C THR A 338 28.99 -52.01 15.66
N THR A 339 29.92 -52.95 15.71
CA THR A 339 30.73 -53.31 16.88
C THR A 339 31.34 -52.06 17.49
N ALA A 340 31.21 -51.93 18.81
CA ALA A 340 31.69 -50.79 19.58
C ALA A 340 33.22 -50.56 19.41
N PRO A 341 33.70 -49.32 19.27
CA PRO A 341 35.11 -48.99 19.46
C PRO A 341 35.47 -49.01 20.97
N PRO A 342 36.76 -49.19 21.32
CA PRO A 342 37.18 -49.36 22.70
C PRO A 342 36.96 -48.09 23.53
N THR A 343 36.58 -48.30 24.78
CA THR A 343 36.31 -47.30 25.81
C THR A 343 37.55 -46.46 26.11
N THR A 344 37.48 -45.14 25.91
CA THR A 344 38.44 -44.19 26.49
C THR A 344 37.82 -43.61 27.77
N THR A 345 38.45 -43.90 28.91
CA THR A 345 38.10 -43.37 30.22
C THR A 345 38.40 -41.87 30.28
N THR A 346 37.38 -41.04 30.44
CA THR A 346 37.54 -39.64 30.86
C THR A 346 36.85 -39.45 32.20
N THR A 347 37.65 -39.32 33.26
CA THR A 347 37.22 -39.00 34.62
C THR A 347 36.52 -37.64 34.64
N THR A 348 35.26 -37.60 35.08
CA THR A 348 34.53 -36.35 35.35
C THR A 348 34.46 -36.14 36.85
N THR A 349 35.04 -35.05 37.34
CA THR A 349 34.95 -34.59 38.73
C THR A 349 33.52 -34.13 39.03
N THR A 350 32.91 -34.73 40.06
CA THR A 350 31.58 -34.39 40.57
C THR A 350 31.65 -33.12 41.42
N THR A 351 30.85 -32.10 41.08
CA THR A 351 30.50 -31.03 42.02
C THR A 351 29.01 -31.10 42.31
N THR A 352 28.68 -31.45 43.53
CA THR A 352 27.33 -31.55 44.10
C THR A 352 26.77 -30.15 44.38
N THR A 353 25.58 -29.84 43.88
CA THR A 353 24.81 -28.67 44.35
C THR A 353 23.53 -29.14 45.04
N THR A 354 23.49 -28.94 46.35
CA THR A 354 22.37 -29.21 47.25
C THR A 354 21.24 -28.20 47.00
N THR A 355 20.01 -28.69 46.87
CA THR A 355 18.79 -27.87 46.83
C THR A 355 18.35 -27.53 48.25
N THR A 356 18.22 -26.24 48.56
CA THR A 356 17.56 -25.76 49.79
C THR A 356 16.27 -25.04 49.41
N THR A 357 15.16 -25.53 49.97
CA THR A 357 13.82 -24.94 49.88
C THR A 357 13.68 -23.77 50.85
N THR A 358 13.17 -22.63 50.40
CA THR A 358 12.61 -21.60 51.28
C THR A 358 11.29 -21.07 50.72
N THR A 359 10.23 -21.28 51.50
CA THR A 359 8.89 -20.74 51.35
C THR A 359 8.87 -19.27 51.80
N THR A 360 8.28 -18.36 51.04
CA THR A 360 7.82 -17.08 51.60
C THR A 360 6.51 -16.59 50.99
N THR A 361 5.65 -16.18 51.91
CA THR A 361 4.26 -15.74 51.87
C THR A 361 3.98 -14.54 50.96
N SER A 362 2.76 -14.52 50.42
CA SER A 362 2.19 -13.43 49.63
C SER A 362 1.66 -12.30 50.54
N THR A 363 2.05 -11.06 50.26
CA THR A 363 1.46 -9.86 50.88
C THR A 363 1.00 -8.91 49.78
N THR A 364 -0.28 -8.51 49.87
CA THR A 364 -0.93 -7.51 49.02
C THR A 364 -0.50 -6.11 49.44
N THR A 365 -0.09 -5.27 48.48
CA THR A 365 -0.01 -3.82 48.68
C THR A 365 -0.41 -3.07 47.42
N THR A 366 -1.44 -2.23 47.60
CA THR A 366 -1.91 -1.17 46.71
C THR A 366 -0.79 -0.16 46.43
N SER A 367 -0.66 0.33 45.19
CA SER A 367 0.18 1.49 44.89
C SER A 367 -0.54 2.52 44.02
N THR A 368 -0.33 3.76 44.45
CA THR A 368 -0.85 5.05 44.04
C THR A 368 -0.15 5.62 42.80
N THR A 369 -0.86 6.51 42.11
CA THR A 369 -0.49 7.26 40.91
C THR A 369 0.52 8.41 41.16
N THR A 370 1.58 8.51 40.33
CA THR A 370 2.41 9.74 40.13
C THR A 370 3.05 9.69 38.71
N PRO A 371 3.24 10.83 37.99
CA PRO A 371 3.12 10.88 36.52
C PRO A 371 4.41 10.72 35.70
N ALA A 372 4.19 10.52 34.40
CA ALA A 372 5.17 10.27 33.33
C ALA A 372 6.13 11.44 33.05
N PRO A 373 7.34 11.17 32.51
CA PRO A 373 8.29 12.21 32.15
C PRO A 373 7.86 12.96 30.87
N SER A 374 7.84 14.28 30.96
CA SER A 374 7.53 15.22 29.89
C SER A 374 8.70 15.34 28.89
N GLY A 375 8.51 14.79 27.69
CA GLY A 375 9.37 14.99 26.53
C GLY A 375 8.60 15.60 25.36
N GLY A 376 7.96 16.74 25.59
CA GLY A 376 7.28 17.53 24.55
C GLY A 376 8.19 18.62 24.01
N MET A 377 8.32 18.71 22.68
CA MET A 377 9.05 19.76 22.00
C MET A 377 8.42 21.13 22.32
N SER A 378 9.22 22.10 22.79
CA SER A 378 8.73 23.40 23.25
C SER A 378 8.02 24.19 22.14
N THR A 379 7.01 24.97 22.51
CA THR A 379 6.24 25.83 21.60
C THR A 379 7.12 26.81 20.81
N ALA A 380 8.27 27.21 21.35
CA ALA A 380 9.25 28.04 20.66
C ALA A 380 9.91 27.32 19.46
N THR A 381 10.10 26.00 19.56
CA THR A 381 10.66 25.16 18.48
C THR A 381 9.64 24.97 17.36
N LEU A 382 8.35 24.81 17.69
CA LEU A 382 7.26 24.75 16.72
C LEU A 382 7.10 26.06 15.95
N THR A 383 7.16 27.21 16.64
CA THR A 383 7.11 28.53 15.98
C THR A 383 8.32 28.75 15.07
N GLY A 384 9.51 28.30 15.48
CA GLY A 384 10.72 28.36 14.64
C GLY A 384 10.59 27.55 13.34
N ILE A 385 10.02 26.35 13.41
CA ILE A 385 9.82 25.48 12.23
C ILE A 385 8.79 26.12 11.26
N VAL A 386 7.71 26.69 11.78
CA VAL A 386 6.69 27.35 10.95
C VAL A 386 7.25 28.58 10.23
N VAL A 387 8.07 29.39 10.91
CA VAL A 387 8.71 30.57 10.30
C VAL A 387 9.67 30.16 9.18
N VAL A 388 10.46 29.10 9.37
CA VAL A 388 11.38 28.60 8.33
C VAL A 388 10.61 28.10 7.10
N ILE A 389 9.50 27.39 7.30
CA ILE A 389 8.65 26.90 6.20
C ILE A 389 8.05 28.07 5.41
N VAL A 390 7.54 29.11 6.10
CA VAL A 390 6.98 30.30 5.44
C VAL A 390 8.04 31.07 4.65
N VAL A 391 9.26 31.19 5.17
CA VAL A 391 10.38 31.84 4.47
C VAL A 391 10.79 31.05 3.22
N VAL A 392 10.84 29.72 3.30
CA VAL A 392 11.15 28.86 2.14
C VAL A 392 10.08 28.99 1.06
N ILE A 393 8.80 29.03 1.45
CA ILE A 393 7.68 29.22 0.51
C ILE A 393 7.72 30.61 -0.14
N ALA A 394 8.05 31.66 0.63
CA ALA A 394 8.19 33.02 0.10
C ALA A 394 9.37 33.14 -0.89
N ILE A 395 10.49 32.48 -0.60
CA ILE A 395 11.65 32.43 -1.50
C ILE A 395 11.29 31.69 -2.79
N LEU A 396 10.61 30.55 -2.71
CA LEU A 396 10.14 29.81 -3.88
C LEU A 396 9.15 30.64 -4.72
N ALA A 397 8.20 31.34 -4.09
CA ALA A 397 7.28 32.24 -4.78
C ALA A 397 8.00 33.42 -5.47
N TYR A 398 9.05 33.97 -4.83
CA TYR A 398 9.88 35.03 -5.41
C TYR A 398 10.65 34.54 -6.66
N PHE A 399 11.21 33.33 -6.61
CA PHE A 399 11.91 32.75 -7.77
C PHE A 399 10.97 32.35 -8.91
N MET A 400 9.73 31.96 -8.60
CA MET A 400 8.72 31.65 -9.63
C MET A 400 8.16 32.90 -10.31
N THR A 401 8.09 34.04 -9.62
CA THR A 401 7.55 35.28 -10.21
C THR A 401 8.57 36.06 -11.06
N ARG A 402 9.87 35.81 -10.91
CA ARG A 402 10.95 36.41 -11.74
C ARG A 402 11.27 35.66 -13.04
N LYS A 403 10.65 34.50 -13.29
CA LYS A 403 10.90 33.67 -14.48
C LYS A 403 9.84 33.83 -15.58
N LYS A 404 9.21 35.01 -15.68
CA LYS A 404 8.40 35.42 -16.83
C LYS A 404 9.08 36.55 -17.57
#